data_AF-A0A7D9HCE9-F1
#
_entry.id   AF-A0A7D9HCE9-F1
#
_cell.length_a   1.000
_cell.length_b   1.000
_cell.length_c   1.000
_cell.angle_alpha   90.00
_cell.angle_beta   90.00
_cell.angle_gamma   90.00
#
_symmetry.space_group_name_H-M   'P 1'
#
loop_
_entity.id
_entity.type
_entity.pdbx_description
1 polymer ?
#
loop_
_entity_poly.entity_id
_entity_poly.type
_entity_poly.pdbx_seq_one_letter_code
_entity_poly.pdbx_strand_id
1 'polypeptide(L)'
;IKAEEEFFDFLERFKCRAVVKKENITTIMIEIGQQELMQKPHLMVATWQPVLQTLKKYPPFQTLSALEVSYEDTKPTTKKILQLLDANPNSDAERDAFRFLQRYIRGLDNSQPLQFLRFTTSLSF
;
A
#
# COMPACT_ATOMS: atom_id res chain seq x y z
N ILE A 1 24.59 15.69 23.06
CA ILE A 1 25.50 14.55 22.82
C ILE A 1 24.74 13.38 22.19
N LYS A 2 24.09 12.46 22.92
CA LYS A 2 23.44 11.29 22.28
C LYS A 2 22.40 11.59 21.18
N ALA A 3 21.45 12.49 21.44
CA ALA A 3 20.43 12.87 20.44
C ALA A 3 20.99 13.66 19.24
N GLU A 4 22.14 14.31 19.44
CA GLU A 4 22.83 15.08 18.41
C GLU A 4 23.64 14.15 17.51
N GLU A 5 24.33 13.16 18.09
CA GLU A 5 24.97 12.06 17.36
C GLU A 5 23.95 11.27 16.54
N GLU A 6 22.83 10.85 17.13
CA GLU A 6 21.75 10.15 16.41
C GLU A 6 21.21 10.96 15.21
N PHE A 7 21.15 12.27 15.34
CA PHE A 7 20.72 13.17 14.28
C PHE A 7 21.76 13.29 13.16
N PHE A 8 23.05 13.39 13.49
CA PHE A 8 24.11 13.39 12.48
C PHE A 8 24.22 12.04 11.76
N ASP A 9 24.10 10.92 12.49
CA ASP A 9 24.03 9.57 11.91
C ASP A 9 22.87 9.44 10.93
N PHE A 10 21.70 10.01 11.27
CA PHE A 10 20.55 10.07 10.36
C PHE A 10 20.91 10.81 9.06
N LEU A 11 21.52 11.99 9.16
CA LEU A 11 21.90 12.79 7.99
C LEU A 11 22.98 12.12 7.13
N GLU A 12 23.90 11.39 7.76
CA GLU A 12 24.93 10.62 7.06
C GLU A 12 24.34 9.50 6.20
N ARG A 13 23.27 8.83 6.64
CA ARG A 13 22.54 7.83 5.84
C ARG A 13 22.02 8.39 4.51
N PHE A 14 21.71 9.69 4.48
CA PHE A 14 21.30 10.42 3.28
C PHE A 14 22.45 11.07 2.52
N LYS A 15 23.70 10.83 2.97
CA LYS A 15 24.94 11.42 2.43
C LYS A 15 24.92 12.95 2.49
N CYS A 16 24.31 13.52 3.51
CA CYS A 16 24.34 14.97 3.74
C CYS A 16 25.78 15.41 4.01
N ARG A 17 26.32 16.29 3.16
CA ARG A 17 27.68 16.85 3.31
C ARG A 17 27.67 18.30 3.80
N ALA A 18 26.50 18.87 4.01
CA ALA A 18 26.34 20.24 4.47
C ALA A 18 26.63 20.35 5.98
N VAL A 19 27.26 21.45 6.39
CA VAL A 19 27.39 21.79 7.81
C VAL A 19 26.03 22.22 8.33
N VAL A 20 25.48 21.44 9.25
CA VAL A 20 24.13 21.66 9.80
C VAL A 20 24.16 22.78 10.83
N LYS A 21 23.22 23.72 10.68
CA LYS A 21 22.98 24.83 11.61
C LYS A 21 21.48 25.02 11.78
N LYS A 22 21.08 25.74 12.82
CA LYS A 22 19.66 26.00 13.09
C LYS A 22 18.98 26.76 11.95
N GLU A 23 19.73 27.57 11.22
CA GLU A 23 19.22 28.44 10.15
C GLU A 23 19.02 27.68 8.84
N ASN A 24 19.76 26.59 8.60
CA ASN A 24 19.73 25.86 7.33
C ASN A 24 19.09 24.47 7.42
N ILE A 25 18.72 23.99 8.61
CA ILE A 25 18.21 22.63 8.75
C ILE A 25 16.94 22.36 7.94
N THR A 26 16.02 23.32 7.87
CA THR A 26 14.80 23.17 7.05
C THR A 26 15.16 22.98 5.56
N THR A 27 16.13 23.75 5.07
CA THR A 27 16.62 23.63 3.69
C THR A 27 17.26 22.27 3.45
N ILE A 28 18.13 21.81 4.36
CA ILE A 28 18.76 20.50 4.29
C ILE A 28 17.71 19.38 4.24
N MET A 29 16.65 19.47 5.07
CA MET A 29 15.57 18.48 5.07
C MET A 29 14.78 18.48 3.75
N ILE A 30 14.55 19.66 3.16
CA ILE A 30 13.91 19.76 1.84
C ILE A 30 14.79 19.15 0.75
N GLU A 31 16.10 19.43 0.76
CA GLU A 31 17.05 18.86 -0.20
C GLU A 31 17.11 17.34 -0.13
N ILE A 32 17.16 16.78 1.09
CA ILE A 32 17.08 15.33 1.32
C ILE A 32 15.75 14.78 0.77
N GLY A 33 14.63 15.44 1.06
CA GLY A 33 13.32 15.05 0.53
C GLY A 33 13.28 15.04 -1.00
N GLN A 34 13.84 16.06 -1.64
CA GLN A 34 13.95 16.13 -3.10
C GLN A 34 14.83 15.02 -3.66
N GLN A 35 15.98 14.76 -3.05
CA GLN A 35 16.88 13.69 -3.46
C GLN A 35 16.18 12.32 -3.40
N GLU A 36 15.57 12.01 -2.27
CA GLU A 36 15.03 10.67 -2.01
C GLU A 36 13.69 10.42 -2.69
N LEU A 37 12.79 11.40 -2.68
CA LEU A 37 11.42 11.23 -3.18
C LEU A 37 11.26 11.60 -4.65
N MET A 38 12.12 12.46 -5.19
CA MET A 38 12.00 12.93 -6.57
C MET A 38 13.15 12.44 -7.46
N GLN A 39 14.40 12.67 -7.04
CA GLN A 39 15.56 12.42 -7.91
C GLN A 39 15.89 10.92 -8.03
N LYS A 40 15.96 10.19 -6.91
CA LYS A 40 16.23 8.74 -6.92
C LYS A 40 15.22 7.93 -7.75
N PRO A 41 13.88 8.12 -7.58
CA PRO A 41 12.92 7.39 -8.40
C PRO A 41 12.74 7.97 -9.81
N HIS A 42 13.38 9.10 -10.16
CA HIS A 42 13.15 9.82 -11.41
C HIS A 42 13.22 8.93 -12.65
N LEU A 43 14.27 8.10 -12.76
CA LEU A 43 14.45 7.24 -13.92
C LEU A 43 13.30 6.25 -14.09
N MET A 44 12.87 5.61 -12.99
CA MET A 44 11.74 4.67 -13.00
C MET A 44 10.44 5.39 -13.39
N VAL A 45 10.16 6.54 -12.76
CA VAL A 45 8.95 7.33 -13.03
C VAL A 45 8.92 7.83 -14.48
N ALA A 46 10.02 8.37 -14.99
CA ALA A 46 10.13 8.85 -16.36
C ALA A 46 9.97 7.71 -17.37
N THR A 47 10.52 6.52 -17.08
CA THR A 47 10.37 5.32 -17.92
C THR A 47 8.92 4.86 -17.98
N TRP A 48 8.20 4.90 -16.86
CA TRP A 48 6.80 4.46 -16.78
C TRP A 48 5.80 5.52 -17.24
N GLN A 49 6.19 6.80 -17.25
CA GLN A 49 5.28 7.90 -17.56
C GLN A 49 4.50 7.68 -18.87
N PRO A 50 5.11 7.31 -20.02
CA PRO A 50 4.34 7.13 -21.26
C PRO A 50 3.25 6.07 -21.13
N VAL A 51 3.55 4.97 -20.42
CA VAL A 51 2.60 3.88 -20.17
C VAL A 51 1.48 4.36 -19.24
N LEU A 52 1.83 5.00 -18.12
CA LEU A 52 0.85 5.47 -17.13
C LEU A 52 -0.05 6.60 -17.66
N GLN A 53 0.43 7.44 -18.59
CA GLN A 53 -0.40 8.48 -19.21
C GLN A 53 -1.58 7.88 -19.98
N THR A 54 -1.41 6.68 -20.55
CA THR A 54 -2.53 5.99 -21.23
C THR A 54 -3.67 5.61 -20.28
N LEU A 55 -3.39 5.47 -18.98
CA LEU A 55 -4.40 5.15 -17.97
C LEU A 55 -5.31 6.34 -17.66
N LYS A 56 -4.87 7.59 -17.90
CA LYS A 56 -5.67 8.79 -17.62
C LYS A 56 -6.97 8.90 -18.42
N LYS A 57 -7.15 8.06 -19.45
CA LYS A 57 -8.44 7.93 -20.14
C LYS A 57 -9.53 7.30 -19.25
N TYR A 58 -9.14 6.58 -18.20
CA TYR A 58 -10.06 5.95 -17.26
C TYR A 58 -10.31 6.87 -16.06
N PRO A 59 -11.57 7.06 -15.62
CA PRO A 59 -11.90 7.97 -14.53
C PRO A 59 -11.09 7.79 -13.23
N PRO A 60 -10.78 6.55 -12.77
CA PRO A 60 -9.97 6.34 -11.57
C PRO A 60 -8.57 6.95 -11.61
N PHE A 61 -8.00 7.21 -12.79
CA PHE A 61 -6.61 7.66 -12.93
C PHE A 61 -6.49 9.13 -13.34
N GLN A 62 -7.60 9.88 -13.36
CA GLN A 62 -7.61 11.29 -13.77
C GLN A 62 -7.18 12.24 -12.65
N THR A 63 -7.48 11.90 -11.39
CA THR A 63 -7.13 12.69 -10.21
C THR A 63 -6.58 11.79 -9.11
N LEU A 64 -5.79 12.37 -8.19
CA LEU A 64 -5.27 11.64 -7.04
C LEU A 64 -6.41 11.10 -6.16
N SER A 65 -7.44 11.90 -5.90
CA SER A 65 -8.59 11.49 -5.09
C SER A 65 -9.37 10.33 -5.74
N ALA A 66 -9.58 10.34 -7.06
CA ALA A 66 -10.22 9.22 -7.75
C ALA A 66 -9.38 7.94 -7.68
N LEU A 67 -8.05 8.08 -7.74
CA LEU A 67 -7.13 6.96 -7.61
C LEU A 67 -7.14 6.38 -6.19
N GLU A 68 -7.15 7.23 -5.18
CA GLU A 68 -7.26 6.84 -3.77
C GLU A 68 -8.56 6.08 -3.52
N VAL A 69 -9.71 6.60 -3.98
CA VAL A 69 -11.01 5.90 -3.87
C VAL A 69 -10.94 4.54 -4.56
N SER A 70 -10.41 4.48 -5.78
CA SER A 70 -10.27 3.22 -6.50
C SER A 70 -9.35 2.23 -5.79
N TYR A 71 -8.27 2.70 -5.15
CA TYR A 71 -7.38 1.84 -4.37
C TYR A 71 -8.06 1.31 -3.12
N GLU A 72 -8.78 2.16 -2.38
CA GLU A 72 -9.59 1.72 -1.23
C GLU A 72 -10.65 0.70 -1.64
N ASP A 73 -11.23 0.85 -2.83
CA ASP A 73 -12.16 -0.13 -3.40
C ASP A 73 -11.51 -1.47 -3.76
N THR A 74 -10.19 -1.56 -3.90
CA THR A 74 -9.51 -2.86 -4.03
C THR A 74 -9.34 -3.57 -2.70
N LYS A 75 -9.44 -2.87 -1.56
CA LYS A 75 -9.23 -3.49 -0.25
C LYS A 75 -10.31 -4.53 0.03
N PRO A 76 -9.92 -5.74 0.47
CA PRO A 76 -10.87 -6.80 0.75
C PRO A 76 -11.65 -6.47 2.02
N THR A 77 -12.95 -6.76 1.97
CA THR A 77 -13.84 -6.71 3.13
C THR A 77 -14.53 -8.06 3.27
N THR A 78 -14.99 -8.38 4.49
CA THR A 78 -15.77 -9.61 4.73
C THR A 78 -16.95 -9.70 3.77
N LYS A 79 -17.63 -8.58 3.51
CA LYS A 79 -18.72 -8.47 2.53
C LYS A 79 -18.27 -8.84 1.10
N LYS A 80 -17.18 -8.25 0.61
CA LYS A 80 -16.65 -8.53 -0.74
C LYS A 80 -16.23 -10.00 -0.87
N ILE A 81 -15.56 -10.56 0.14
CA ILE A 81 -15.15 -11.97 0.14
C ILE A 81 -16.36 -12.89 0.09
N LEU A 82 -17.39 -12.64 0.90
CA LEU A 82 -18.61 -13.46 0.90
C LEU A 82 -19.33 -13.46 -0.45
N GLN A 83 -19.29 -12.34 -1.18
CA GLN A 83 -19.87 -12.22 -2.52
C GLN A 83 -19.07 -12.97 -3.59
N LEU A 84 -17.80 -13.26 -3.34
CA LEU A 84 -16.92 -14.00 -4.25
C LEU A 84 -17.00 -15.52 -4.05
N LEU A 85 -17.62 -15.99 -2.97
CA LEU A 85 -17.75 -17.42 -2.71
C LEU A 85 -18.73 -18.04 -3.71
N ASP A 86 -18.22 -18.90 -4.59
CA ASP A 86 -19.00 -19.72 -5.50
C ASP A 86 -18.82 -21.20 -5.12
N ALA A 87 -19.90 -21.84 -4.71
CA ALA A 87 -19.91 -23.23 -4.23
C ALA A 87 -21.25 -23.89 -4.52
N ASN A 88 -21.22 -25.18 -4.88
CA ASN A 88 -22.42 -25.99 -5.15
C ASN A 88 -22.47 -27.23 -4.23
N PRO A 89 -22.87 -27.07 -2.95
CA PRO A 89 -22.90 -28.18 -1.98
C PRO A 89 -24.03 -29.18 -2.28
N ASN A 90 -23.71 -30.47 -2.32
CA ASN A 90 -24.63 -31.55 -2.70
C ASN A 90 -25.06 -32.45 -1.54
N SER A 91 -24.41 -32.35 -0.37
CA SER A 91 -24.75 -33.08 0.85
C SER A 91 -25.05 -32.13 2.01
N ASP A 92 -25.73 -32.63 3.06
CA ASP A 92 -25.98 -31.84 4.27
C ASP A 92 -24.68 -31.43 4.97
N ALA A 93 -23.69 -32.33 5.00
CA ALA A 93 -22.37 -32.03 5.54
C ALA A 93 -21.67 -30.88 4.79
N GLU A 94 -21.76 -30.87 3.45
CA GLU A 94 -21.20 -29.77 2.64
C GLU A 94 -21.94 -28.45 2.85
N ARG A 95 -23.27 -28.49 2.97
CA ARG A 95 -24.09 -27.30 3.27
C ARG A 95 -23.71 -26.69 4.62
N ASP A 96 -23.50 -27.52 5.64
CA ASP A 96 -23.09 -27.07 6.96
C ASP A 96 -21.65 -26.52 6.95
N ALA A 97 -20.71 -27.21 6.29
CA ALA A 97 -19.35 -26.73 6.13
C ALA A 97 -19.29 -25.34 5.46
N PHE A 98 -20.07 -25.15 4.39
CA PHE A 98 -20.16 -23.86 3.71
C PHE A 98 -20.75 -22.77 4.60
N ARG A 99 -21.79 -23.10 5.39
CA ARG A 99 -22.38 -22.18 6.38
C ARG A 99 -21.37 -21.76 7.44
N PHE A 100 -20.57 -22.70 7.95
CA PHE A 100 -19.53 -22.39 8.93
C PHE A 100 -18.43 -21.51 8.34
N LEU A 101 -18.00 -21.76 7.10
CA LEU A 101 -17.03 -20.91 6.40
C LEU A 101 -17.54 -19.48 6.25
N GLN A 102 -18.80 -19.29 5.81
CA GLN A 102 -19.39 -17.97 5.71
C GLN A 102 -19.49 -17.27 7.07
N ARG A 103 -19.84 -18.00 8.13
CA ARG A 103 -19.88 -17.46 9.51
C ARG A 103 -18.50 -17.05 9.99
N TYR A 104 -17.47 -17.84 9.72
CA TYR A 104 -16.08 -17.51 10.02
C TYR A 104 -15.66 -16.22 9.32
N ILE A 105 -15.91 -16.10 8.00
CA ILE A 105 -15.56 -14.90 7.23
C ILE A 105 -16.30 -13.65 7.76
N ARG A 106 -17.57 -13.76 8.17
CA ARG A 106 -18.31 -12.64 8.78
C ARG A 106 -17.70 -12.15 10.09
N GLY A 107 -17.04 -13.04 10.84
CA GLY A 107 -16.42 -12.73 12.13
C GLY A 107 -14.98 -12.22 12.04
N LEU A 108 -14.44 -12.00 10.84
CA LEU A 108 -13.08 -11.49 10.66
C LEU A 108 -12.99 -9.97 10.93
N ASP A 109 -11.97 -9.56 11.68
CA ASP A 109 -11.64 -8.16 11.97
C ASP A 109 -10.94 -7.47 10.79
N ASN A 110 -10.84 -6.13 10.79
CA ASN A 110 -10.39 -5.31 9.64
C ASN A 110 -9.11 -5.77 8.90
N SER A 111 -8.13 -6.39 9.56
CA SER A 111 -6.89 -6.86 8.94
C SER A 111 -6.95 -8.32 8.45
N GLN A 112 -7.91 -9.10 8.94
CA GLN A 112 -8.00 -10.55 8.72
C GLN A 112 -8.57 -10.95 7.33
N PRO A 113 -9.47 -10.20 6.67
CA PRO A 113 -9.92 -10.48 5.30
C PRO A 113 -8.77 -10.63 4.31
N LEU A 114 -7.76 -9.77 4.41
CA LEU A 114 -6.57 -9.85 3.56
C LEU A 114 -5.76 -11.13 3.85
N GLN A 115 -5.59 -11.49 5.12
CA GLN A 115 -4.88 -12.72 5.50
C GLN A 115 -5.62 -13.96 5.02
N PHE A 116 -6.94 -13.98 5.14
CA PHE A 116 -7.78 -15.05 4.62
C PHE A 116 -7.59 -15.24 3.11
N LEU A 117 -7.66 -14.16 2.33
CA LEU A 117 -7.42 -14.25 0.89
C LEU A 117 -6.00 -14.70 0.56
N ARG A 118 -4.98 -14.19 1.26
CA ARG A 118 -3.59 -14.65 1.07
C ARG A 118 -3.45 -16.14 1.30
N PHE A 119 -4.09 -16.67 2.35
CA PHE A 119 -4.08 -18.09 2.65
C PHE A 119 -4.77 -18.91 1.55
N THR A 120 -5.98 -18.52 1.13
CA THR A 120 -6.78 -19.31 0.17
C THR A 120 -6.34 -19.18 -1.29
N THR A 121 -5.63 -18.11 -1.64
CA THR A 121 -5.14 -17.86 -3.01
C THR A 121 -3.63 -18.00 -3.14
N SER A 122 -2.93 -18.32 -2.04
CA SER A 122 -1.47 -18.34 -1.97
C SER A 122 -0.80 -17.02 -2.40
N LEU A 123 -1.49 -15.88 -2.22
CA LEU A 123 -0.94 -14.57 -2.54
C LEU A 123 0.12 -14.17 -1.51
N SER A 124 1.39 -14.15 -1.92
CA SER A 124 2.52 -13.58 -1.16
C SER A 124 2.94 -12.25 -1.79
N PHE A 125 2.91 -11.16 -1.03
CA PHE A 125 3.61 -9.91 -1.34
C PHE A 125 4.62 -9.63 -0.24
#